data_AF-H1VWW0-F1
#
_entry.id   AF-H1VWW0-F1
#
_cell.length_a   1.000
_cell.length_b   1.000
_cell.length_c   1.000
_cell.angle_alpha   90.00
_cell.angle_beta   90.00
_cell.angle_gamma   90.00
#
_symmetry.space_group_name_H-M   'P 1'
#
loop_
_entity.id
_entity.type
_entity.pdbx_description
1 polymer ?
#
loop_
_entity_poly.entity_id
_entity_poly.type
_entity_poly.pdbx_seq_one_letter_code
_entity_poly.pdbx_strand_id
1 'polypeptide(L)'
;MSCELFDPPSHIIHPSHPNTPLITSLPRFSYLALLVPRCSSFFRAPVSAFHHEDLLLRNLPLGLLVDLYQPPLPWRLTVSDGDSWDIGGTFFNL
;
A
#
# COMPACT_ATOMS: atom_id res chain seq x y z
N MET A 1 28.48 1.60 -0.15
CA MET A 1 27.42 1.15 -1.08
C MET A 1 26.86 -0.17 -0.57
N SER A 2 25.73 -0.18 0.14
CA SER A 2 24.86 -1.36 0.37
C SER A 2 23.73 -1.00 1.33
N CYS A 3 22.81 -0.12 0.93
CA CYS A 3 21.52 0.05 1.63
C CYS A 3 20.32 -0.28 0.72
N GLU A 4 20.56 -0.58 -0.56
CA GLU A 4 19.50 -0.80 -1.58
C GLU A 4 18.86 -2.20 -1.52
N LEU A 5 19.28 -3.06 -0.57
CA LEU A 5 18.79 -4.43 -0.46
C LEU A 5 17.66 -4.63 0.57
N PHE A 6 17.37 -3.64 1.43
CA PHE A 6 16.35 -3.79 2.47
C PHE A 6 14.98 -3.23 2.08
N ASP A 7 14.93 -2.21 1.22
CA ASP A 7 13.71 -1.44 0.98
C ASP A 7 13.22 -1.68 -0.46
N PRO A 8 12.23 -2.56 -0.67
CA PRO A 8 11.75 -2.85 -2.00
C PRO A 8 11.16 -1.58 -2.64
N PRO A 9 11.52 -1.22 -3.89
CA PRO A 9 10.87 -0.13 -4.60
C PRO A 9 9.39 -0.49 -4.78
N SER A 10 8.52 0.34 -4.20
CA SER A 10 7.07 0.17 -4.29
C SER A 10 6.48 1.22 -5.23
N HIS A 11 5.72 0.75 -6.21
CA HIS A 11 5.00 1.56 -7.19
C HIS A 11 3.55 1.63 -6.75
N ILE A 12 3.13 2.77 -6.21
CA ILE A 12 1.76 2.99 -5.76
C ILE A 12 1.00 3.73 -6.87
N ILE A 13 -0.07 3.13 -7.39
CA ILE A 13 -0.89 3.67 -8.48
C ILE A 13 -2.28 3.98 -7.94
N HIS A 14 -2.87 5.10 -8.33
CA HIS A 14 -4.26 5.41 -8.00
C HIS A 14 -5.13 5.28 -9.26
N PRO A 15 -6.32 4.65 -9.20
CA PRO A 15 -7.21 4.47 -10.35
C PRO A 15 -7.66 5.81 -10.95
N SER A 16 -7.78 6.86 -10.14
CA SER A 16 -8.07 8.22 -10.63
C SER A 16 -6.90 8.89 -11.37
N HIS A 17 -5.66 8.42 -11.15
CA HIS A 17 -4.45 8.98 -11.77
C HIS A 17 -3.48 7.86 -12.19
N PRO A 18 -3.85 7.02 -13.18
CA PRO A 18 -3.03 5.88 -13.59
C PRO A 18 -1.69 6.28 -14.20
N ASN A 19 -1.56 7.54 -14.65
CA ASN A 19 -0.37 8.05 -15.33
C ASN A 19 0.69 8.65 -14.38
N THR A 20 0.43 8.70 -13.06
CA THR A 20 1.35 9.26 -12.06
C THR A 20 1.57 8.28 -10.90
N PRO A 21 2.36 7.20 -11.10
CA PRO A 21 2.70 6.29 -10.02
C PRO A 21 3.58 6.99 -8.97
N LEU A 22 3.22 6.85 -7.70
CA LEU A 22 4.05 7.26 -6.58
C LEU A 22 5.09 6.17 -6.33
N ILE A 23 6.34 6.43 -6.73
CA ILE A 23 7.47 5.53 -6.52
C ILE A 23 8.12 5.90 -5.19
N THR A 24 8.09 4.96 -4.23
CA THR A 24 8.69 5.16 -2.92
C THR A 24 9.39 3.88 -2.45
N SER A 25 10.59 4.02 -1.91
CA SER A 25 11.31 2.95 -1.21
C SER A 25 10.84 2.94 0.24
N LEU A 26 10.21 1.84 0.67
CA LEU A 26 9.66 1.76 2.01
C LEU A 26 10.45 0.80 2.88
N PRO A 27 10.74 1.20 4.13
CA PRO A 27 11.35 0.29 5.09
C PRO A 27 10.49 -0.94 5.31
N ARG A 28 11.07 -2.14 5.31
CA ARG A 28 10.36 -3.38 5.67
C ARG A 28 9.65 -3.30 7.04
N PHE A 29 10.19 -2.52 7.98
CA PHE A 29 9.58 -2.31 9.29
C PHE A 29 8.50 -1.21 9.33
N SER A 30 8.18 -0.59 8.19
CA SER A 30 7.12 0.40 8.09
C SER A 30 5.76 -0.22 7.82
N TYR A 31 4.72 0.59 8.00
CA TYR A 31 3.32 0.22 7.75
C TYR A 31 2.74 1.03 6.60
N LEU A 32 1.85 0.41 5.81
CA LEU A 32 1.08 1.10 4.77
C LEU A 32 0.19 2.21 5.35
N ALA A 33 -0.24 2.09 6.61
CA ALA A 33 -0.98 3.12 7.35
C ALA A 33 -0.34 4.50 7.26
N LEU A 34 0.99 4.54 7.39
CA LEU A 34 1.75 5.78 7.44
C LEU A 34 1.77 6.48 6.08
N LEU A 35 1.52 5.73 5.01
CA LEU A 35 1.42 6.25 3.65
C LEU A 35 0.03 6.71 3.28
N VAL A 36 -1.03 6.26 3.97
CA VAL A 36 -2.42 6.70 3.75
C VAL A 36 -2.53 8.23 3.62
N PRO A 37 -2.11 9.04 4.60
CA PRO A 37 -2.22 10.50 4.50
C PRO A 37 -1.31 11.10 3.42
N ARG A 38 -0.14 10.50 3.18
CA ARG A 38 0.80 10.97 2.13
C ARG A 38 0.26 10.70 0.73
N CYS A 39 -0.25 9.50 0.49
CA CYS A 39 -0.87 9.12 -0.78
C CYS A 39 -2.13 9.97 -1.00
N SER A 40 -2.96 10.14 0.02
CA SER A 40 -4.15 10.98 -0.09
C SER A 40 -3.82 12.43 -0.47
N SER A 41 -2.77 13.01 0.13
CA SER A 41 -2.29 14.34 -0.24
C SER A 41 -1.68 14.39 -1.64
N PHE A 42 -0.93 13.36 -2.05
CA PHE A 42 -0.29 13.29 -3.37
C PHE A 42 -1.29 13.13 -4.51
N PHE A 43 -2.23 12.18 -4.39
CA PHE A 43 -3.26 11.91 -5.38
C PHE A 43 -4.45 12.88 -5.31
N ARG A 44 -4.48 13.74 -4.28
CA ARG A 44 -5.62 14.63 -3.95
C ARG A 44 -6.95 13.88 -3.91
N ALA A 45 -6.90 12.63 -3.48
CA ALA A 45 -8.03 11.72 -3.41
C ALA A 45 -8.04 11.05 -2.03
N PRO A 46 -9.21 10.72 -1.46
CA PRO A 46 -9.28 9.87 -0.29
C PRO A 46 -8.64 8.51 -0.62
N VAL A 47 -7.66 8.12 0.19
CA VAL A 47 -7.01 6.81 0.13
C VAL A 47 -7.30 6.15 1.46
N SER A 48 -7.98 5.01 1.44
CA SER A 48 -8.38 4.26 2.64
C SER A 48 -7.90 2.81 2.60
N ALA A 49 -7.51 2.30 1.43
CA ALA A 49 -7.10 0.93 1.25
C ALA A 49 -5.96 0.80 0.23
N PHE A 50 -5.13 -0.23 0.42
CA PHE A 50 -4.09 -0.63 -0.50
C PHE A 50 -4.41 -2.01 -1.06
N HIS A 51 -4.27 -2.15 -2.36
CA HIS A 51 -4.45 -3.37 -3.11
C HIS A 51 -3.10 -3.79 -3.72
N HIS A 52 -2.88 -5.08 -3.86
CA HIS A 52 -1.74 -5.65 -4.56
C HIS A 52 -2.27 -6.67 -5.55
N GLU A 53 -2.08 -6.45 -6.86
CA GLU A 53 -2.57 -7.37 -7.90
C GLU A 53 -4.08 -7.70 -7.70
N ASP A 54 -4.89 -6.68 -7.41
CA ASP A 54 -6.33 -6.76 -7.08
C ASP A 54 -6.68 -7.38 -5.70
N LEU A 55 -5.70 -7.75 -4.89
CA LEU A 55 -5.91 -8.25 -3.52
C LEU A 55 -5.80 -7.11 -2.49
N LEU A 56 -6.85 -6.92 -1.68
CA LEU A 56 -6.82 -5.98 -0.57
C LEU A 56 -5.76 -6.40 0.47
N LEU A 57 -4.78 -5.51 0.70
CA LEU A 57 -3.76 -5.68 1.73
C LEU A 57 -4.30 -5.28 3.09
N ARG A 58 -3.99 -6.09 4.11
CA ARG A 58 -4.32 -5.81 5.51
C ARG A 58 -3.35 -4.82 6.13
N ASN A 59 -3.74 -4.25 7.27
CA ASN A 59 -2.86 -3.48 8.15
C ASN A 59 -1.80 -4.32 8.83
N LEU A 60 -0.79 -4.70 8.03
CA LEU A 60 0.36 -5.49 8.44
C LEU A 60 1.66 -4.76 8.07
N PRO A 61 2.76 -5.06 8.77
CA PRO A 61 4.08 -4.55 8.41
C PRO A 61 4.43 -4.92 6.97
N LEU A 62 5.04 -3.99 6.23
CA LEU A 62 5.46 -4.22 4.85
C LEU A 62 6.33 -5.47 4.71
N GLY A 63 7.28 -5.68 5.63
CA GLY A 63 8.17 -6.84 5.63
C GLY A 63 7.39 -8.15 5.72
N LEU A 64 6.33 -8.19 6.52
CA LEU A 64 5.49 -9.38 6.66
C LEU A 64 4.64 -9.61 5.40
N LEU A 65 4.10 -8.54 4.79
CA LEU A 65 3.41 -8.64 3.51
C LEU A 65 4.33 -9.11 2.38
N VAL A 66 5.55 -8.59 2.31
CA VAL A 66 6.57 -9.03 1.35
C VAL A 66 6.94 -10.48 1.56
N ASP A 67 7.11 -10.92 2.81
CA ASP A 67 7.44 -12.32 3.12
C ASP A 67 6.28 -13.28 2.82
N LEU A 68 5.02 -12.84 2.99
CA LEU A 68 3.81 -13.63 2.68
C LEU A 68 3.55 -13.74 1.18
N TYR A 69 3.56 -12.62 0.46
CA TYR A 69 3.19 -12.56 -0.95
C TYR A 69 4.37 -12.76 -1.91
N GLN A 70 5.61 -12.59 -1.43
CA GLN A 70 6.84 -12.65 -2.22
C GLN A 70 6.72 -11.97 -3.60
N PRO A 71 6.26 -10.71 -3.65
CA PRO A 71 5.97 -10.05 -4.92
C PRO A 71 7.26 -9.79 -5.72
N PRO A 72 7.22 -9.87 -7.06
CA PRO A 72 8.34 -9.48 -7.90
C PRO A 72 8.58 -7.96 -7.79
N LEU A 73 9.85 -7.55 -7.76
CA LEU A 73 10.23 -6.15 -7.69
C LEU A 73 10.25 -5.51 -9.09
N PRO A 74 9.77 -4.26 -9.25
CA PRO A 74 9.22 -3.37 -8.22
C PRO A 74 7.81 -3.77 -7.76
N TRP A 75 7.56 -3.69 -6.45
CA TRP A 75 6.30 -4.10 -5.85
C TRP A 75 5.17 -3.15 -6.26
N ARG A 76 4.18 -3.66 -7.00
CA ARG A 76 3.04 -2.87 -7.49
C ARG A 76 1.90 -2.87 -6.48
N LEU A 77 1.52 -1.68 -6.06
CA LEU A 77 0.43 -1.42 -5.14
C LEU A 77 -0.57 -0.47 -5.81
N THR A 78 -1.86 -0.74 -5.63
CA THR A 78 -2.94 0.12 -6.11
C THR A 78 -3.67 0.68 -4.90
N VAL A 79 -3.78 2.00 -4.78
CA VAL A 79 -4.58 2.63 -3.72
C VAL A 79 -6.02 2.77 -4.17
N SER A 80 -6.94 2.69 -3.21
CA SER A 80 -8.38 2.78 -3.46
C SER A 80 -9.08 3.54 -2.34
N ASP A 81 -10.21 4.16 -2.70
CA ASP A 81 -11.16 4.82 -1.79
C ASP A 81 -12.22 3.83 -1.23
N GLY A 82 -11.86 2.54 -1.15
CA GLY A 82 -12.76 1.45 -0.77
C GLY A 82 -12.63 1.00 0.69
N ASP A 83 -13.49 0.05 1.08
CA ASP A 83 -13.60 -0.56 2.42
C ASP A 83 -12.27 -0.51 3.20
N SER A 84 -12.31 0.17 4.34
CA SER A 84 -11.14 0.37 5.19
C SER A 84 -10.41 -0.96 5.38
N TRP A 85 -9.15 -0.99 4.97
CA TRP A 85 -8.17 -2.05 5.26
C TRP A 85 -8.05 -2.41 6.76
N ASP A 86 -8.60 -1.56 7.64
CA ASP A 86 -8.98 -1.85 9.01
C ASP A 86 -10.26 -2.71 9.04
N ILE A 87 -10.17 -3.97 8.59
CA ILE A 87 -11.23 -4.95 8.85
C ILE A 87 -11.06 -5.42 10.30
N GLY A 88 -11.36 -4.50 11.20
CA GLY A 88 -11.53 -4.66 12.63
C GLY A 88 -12.95 -4.24 13.02
N GLY A 89 -13.95 -4.85 12.39
CA GLY A 89 -15.32 -4.88 12.91
C GLY A 89 -16.18 -3.65 12.61
N THR A 90 -16.66 -3.51 11.38
CA THR A 90 -17.99 -2.92 11.20
C THR A 90 -19.02 -4.02 11.38
N PHE A 91 -19.34 -4.32 12.64
CA PHE A 91 -20.61 -4.96 13.00
C PHE A 91 -21.74 -3.99 12.62
N PHE A 92 -22.14 -3.97 11.36
CA PHE A 92 -23.45 -3.48 10.94
C PHE A 92 -24.08 -4.57 10.07
N ASN A 93 -24.59 -5.60 10.73
CA ASN A 93 -25.73 -6.38 10.26
C ASN A 93 -26.21 -7.26 11.44
N LEU A 94 -27.08 -6.67 12.27
CA LEU A 94 -28.37 -7.22 12.71
C LEU A 94 -28.97 -6.32 13.80
#